data_AF-A0A6M1L6X1-F1
#
_entry.id   AF-A0A6M1L6X1-F1
#
_cell.length_a   1.000
_cell.length_b   1.000
_cell.length_c   1.000
_cell.angle_alpha   90.00
_cell.angle_beta   90.00
_cell.angle_gamma   90.00
#
_symmetry.space_group_name_H-M   'P 1'
#
loop_
_entity.id
_entity.type
_entity.pdbx_description
1 polymer ?
#
loop_
_entity_poly.entity_id
_entity_poly.type
_entity_poly.pdbx_seq_one_letter_code
_entity_poly.pdbx_strand_id
1 'polypeptide(L)'
;MELPPRQAGEPTGREVVAAFRAAGLKAANVRDRSVDCGPDGLGLGCSELVVTDNVAVYVFPDESSAGDLAERWSGAAYRNGTVVLNYLEAPTPPADRPRYEKVLDKLR
;
A
#
# COMPACT_ATOMS: atom_id res chain seq x y z
N MET A 1 5.55 -20.09 7.63
CA MET A 1 6.57 -19.03 7.82
C MET A 1 5.81 -17.75 8.10
N GLU A 2 6.26 -16.90 9.02
CA GLU A 2 5.52 -15.69 9.43
C GLU A 2 5.95 -14.49 8.58
N LEU A 3 5.02 -13.58 8.26
CA LEU A 3 5.33 -12.32 7.58
C LEU A 3 6.14 -11.40 8.51
N PRO A 4 7.01 -10.53 7.99
CA PRO A 4 7.72 -9.59 8.84
C PRO A 4 6.72 -8.65 9.54
N PRO A 5 6.90 -8.35 10.84
CA PRO A 5 5.94 -7.53 11.57
C PRO A 5 5.96 -6.08 11.06
N ARG A 6 4.79 -5.45 11.05
CA ARG A 6 4.67 -4.03 10.75
C ARG A 6 5.37 -3.19 11.83
N GLN A 7 6.04 -2.11 11.41
CA GLN A 7 6.61 -1.14 12.35
C GLN A 7 5.53 -0.53 13.26
N ALA A 8 5.83 -0.45 14.56
CA ALA A 8 4.93 0.12 15.55
C ALA A 8 4.68 1.62 15.28
N GLY A 9 3.42 2.04 15.39
CA GLY A 9 3.01 3.43 15.16
C GLY A 9 2.76 3.80 13.70
N GLU A 10 3.17 2.97 12.74
CA GLU A 10 2.83 3.17 11.33
C GLU A 10 1.39 2.70 11.03
N PRO A 11 0.70 3.25 10.02
CA PRO A 11 -0.67 2.84 9.70
C PRO A 11 -0.72 1.43 9.09
N THR A 12 -1.79 0.70 9.39
CA THR A 12 -2.15 -0.56 8.71
C THR A 12 -2.69 -0.29 7.30
N GLY A 13 -2.67 -1.29 6.43
CA GLY A 13 -3.25 -1.17 5.09
C GLY A 13 -4.76 -0.87 5.13
N ARG A 14 -5.46 -1.38 6.15
CA ARG A 14 -6.90 -1.11 6.35
C ARG A 14 -7.16 0.32 6.82
N GLU A 15 -6.31 0.89 7.67
CA GLU A 15 -6.42 2.30 8.08
C GLU A 15 -6.20 3.25 6.91
N VAL A 16 -5.21 2.96 6.05
CA VAL A 16 -4.98 3.72 4.82
C VAL A 16 -6.20 3.68 3.89
N VAL A 17 -6.77 2.50 3.66
CA VAL A 17 -7.99 2.34 2.86
C VAL A 17 -9.20 3.06 3.49
N ALA A 18 -9.33 3.02 4.82
CA ALA A 18 -10.38 3.73 5.52
C ALA A 18 -10.25 5.26 5.35
N ALA A 19 -9.03 5.79 5.39
CA ALA A 19 -8.76 7.20 5.16
C ALA A 19 -9.11 7.64 3.73
N PHE A 20 -8.82 6.81 2.72
CA PHE A 20 -9.23 7.07 1.35
C PHE A 20 -10.76 7.18 1.23
N ARG A 21 -11.49 6.26 1.85
CA ARG A 21 -12.96 6.30 1.88
C ARG A 21 -13.48 7.54 2.59
N ALA A 22 -12.90 7.91 3.74
CA ALA A 22 -13.26 9.10 4.48
C ALA A 22 -13.01 10.40 3.69
N ALA A 23 -12.01 10.40 2.80
CA ALA A 23 -11.72 11.49 1.88
C ALA A 23 -12.58 11.48 0.60
N GLY A 24 -13.55 10.57 0.47
CA GLY A 24 -14.42 10.45 -0.69
C GLY A 24 -13.75 9.84 -1.92
N LEU A 25 -12.65 9.09 -1.75
CA LEU A 25 -11.96 8.38 -2.82
C LEU A 25 -12.53 6.96 -3.00
N LYS A 26 -12.38 6.42 -4.20
CA LYS A 26 -12.86 5.07 -4.53
C LYS A 26 -11.93 4.02 -3.93
N ALA A 27 -12.41 3.23 -2.99
CA ALA A 27 -11.63 2.15 -2.39
C ALA A 27 -12.56 0.98 -2.01
N ALA A 28 -13.40 0.56 -2.95
CA ALA A 28 -14.36 -0.53 -2.77
C ALA A 28 -13.70 -1.91 -2.89
N ASN A 29 -14.44 -2.96 -2.49
CA ASN A 29 -14.03 -4.36 -2.61
C ASN A 29 -12.65 -4.65 -2.01
N VAL A 30 -12.52 -4.35 -0.71
CA VAL A 30 -11.28 -4.56 0.05
C VAL A 30 -10.99 -6.03 0.17
N ARG A 31 -9.78 -6.42 -0.21
CA ARG A 31 -9.27 -7.79 -0.13
C ARG A 31 -7.95 -7.77 0.63
N ASP A 32 -7.85 -8.63 1.62
CA ASP A 32 -6.58 -8.90 2.29
C ASP A 32 -5.81 -9.90 1.44
N ARG A 33 -4.66 -9.47 0.93
CA ARG A 33 -3.76 -10.27 0.10
C ARG A 33 -2.39 -10.40 0.74
N SER A 34 -2.30 -10.27 2.06
CA SER A 34 -1.02 -10.33 2.78
C SER A 34 -0.27 -11.66 2.57
N VAL A 35 -0.96 -12.75 2.18
CA VAL A 35 -0.32 -13.99 1.73
C VAL A 35 0.67 -13.79 0.58
N ASP A 36 0.42 -12.81 -0.30
CA ASP A 36 1.29 -12.49 -1.43
C ASP A 36 2.61 -11.82 -1.01
N CYS A 37 2.69 -11.32 0.22
CA CYS A 37 3.94 -10.80 0.78
C CYS A 37 4.94 -11.89 1.14
N GLY A 38 4.45 -13.08 1.48
CA GLY A 38 5.26 -14.21 1.93
C GLY A 38 5.83 -15.05 0.78
N PRO A 39 6.70 -16.03 1.10
CA PRO A 39 7.30 -16.93 0.10
C PRO A 39 6.27 -17.84 -0.57
N ASP A 40 5.12 -18.07 0.07
CA ASP A 40 4.02 -18.87 -0.48
C ASP A 40 3.20 -18.09 -1.54
N GLY A 41 3.47 -16.80 -1.70
CA GLY A 41 2.85 -15.92 -2.69
C GLY A 41 3.87 -15.32 -3.65
N LEU A 42 3.95 -13.99 -3.72
CA LEU A 42 4.86 -13.28 -4.63
C LEU A 42 6.22 -12.93 -4.00
N GLY A 43 6.42 -13.22 -2.72
CA GLY A 43 7.69 -12.97 -2.03
C GLY A 43 8.06 -11.49 -1.94
N LEU A 44 7.06 -10.61 -1.82
CA LEU A 44 7.26 -9.15 -1.89
C LEU A 44 7.90 -8.55 -0.63
N GLY A 45 7.92 -9.29 0.49
CA GLY A 45 8.57 -8.85 1.72
C GLY A 45 7.78 -7.78 2.50
N CYS A 46 6.52 -7.52 2.13
CA CYS A 46 5.64 -6.66 2.91
C CYS A 46 5.13 -7.34 4.20
N SER A 47 4.69 -6.53 5.15
CA SER A 47 3.96 -6.98 6.35
C SER A 47 2.48 -7.16 6.07
N GLU A 48 1.89 -6.26 5.28
CA GLU A 48 0.48 -6.29 4.91
C GLU A 48 0.32 -5.93 3.44
N LEU A 49 -0.66 -6.54 2.78
CA LEU A 49 -1.12 -6.12 1.46
C LEU A 49 -2.66 -6.07 1.45
N VAL A 50 -3.18 -4.87 1.20
CA VAL A 50 -4.61 -4.63 1.04
C VAL A 50 -4.89 -4.11 -0.36
N VAL A 51 -5.69 -4.85 -1.11
CA VAL A 51 -6.03 -4.51 -2.49
C VAL A 51 -7.50 -4.11 -2.58
N THR A 52 -7.76 -2.99 -3.23
CA THR A 52 -9.10 -2.53 -3.62
C THR A 52 -9.22 -2.56 -5.14
N ASP A 53 -10.36 -2.18 -5.69
CA ASP A 53 -10.51 -2.09 -7.15
C ASP A 53 -9.68 -0.96 -7.77
N ASN A 54 -9.27 0.02 -6.96
CA ASN A 54 -8.66 1.24 -7.46
C ASN A 54 -7.24 1.46 -6.97
N VAL A 55 -6.84 0.90 -5.82
CA VAL A 55 -5.50 1.07 -5.25
C VAL A 55 -5.09 -0.19 -4.50
N ALA A 56 -3.82 -0.56 -4.63
CA ALA A 56 -3.17 -1.58 -3.81
C ALA A 56 -2.27 -0.86 -2.78
N VAL A 57 -2.45 -1.21 -1.51
CA VAL A 57 -1.73 -0.64 -0.37
C VAL A 57 -0.82 -1.71 0.21
N TYR A 58 0.46 -1.46 0.12
CA TYR A 58 1.51 -2.28 0.70
C TYR A 58 2.02 -1.62 1.95
N VAL A 59 2.13 -2.35 3.04
CA VAL A 59 2.81 -1.90 4.26
C VAL A 59 4.03 -2.78 4.47
N PHE A 60 5.21 -2.16 4.55
CA PHE A 60 6.47 -2.84 4.74
C PHE A 60 6.91 -2.82 6.21
N PRO A 61 7.83 -3.72 6.60
CA PRO A 61 8.37 -3.71 7.96
C PRO A 61 9.20 -2.46 8.29
N ASP A 62 9.74 -1.78 7.27
CA ASP A 62 10.59 -0.61 7.42
C ASP A 62 10.64 0.24 6.11
N GLU A 63 11.15 1.48 6.21
CA GLU A 63 11.24 2.41 5.09
C GLU A 63 12.24 1.99 4.00
N SER A 64 13.27 1.20 4.33
CA SER A 64 14.24 0.70 3.36
C SER A 64 13.58 -0.30 2.44
N SER A 65 12.88 -1.29 3.01
CA SER A 65 12.10 -2.29 2.30
C SER A 65 11.02 -1.64 1.42
N ALA A 66 10.32 -0.62 1.93
CA ALA A 66 9.37 0.18 1.15
C ALA A 66 10.03 0.93 -0.01
N GLY A 67 11.23 1.49 0.23
CA GLY A 67 12.02 2.22 -0.75
C GLY A 67 12.45 1.36 -1.92
N ASP A 68 13.02 0.19 -1.63
CA ASP A 68 13.50 -0.75 -2.64
C ASP A 68 12.39 -1.17 -3.61
N LEU A 69 11.18 -1.41 -3.09
CA LEU A 69 10.03 -1.78 -3.92
C LEU A 69 9.46 -0.59 -4.69
N ALA A 70 9.36 0.57 -4.07
CA ALA A 70 8.88 1.78 -4.75
C ALA A 70 9.80 2.18 -5.93
N GLU A 71 11.12 2.03 -5.78
CA GLU A 71 12.09 2.27 -6.84
C GLU A 71 11.93 1.28 -8.00
N ARG A 72 11.74 -0.02 -7.70
CA ARG A 72 11.46 -1.05 -8.72
C ARG A 72 10.19 -0.77 -9.52
N TRP A 73 9.20 -0.11 -8.91
CA TRP A 73 7.93 0.26 -9.53
C TRP A 73 7.87 1.73 -9.99
N SER A 74 9.02 2.35 -10.21
CA SER A 74 9.14 3.76 -10.62
C SER A 74 8.13 4.16 -11.70
N GLY A 75 7.42 5.28 -11.47
CA GLY A 75 6.36 5.80 -12.36
C GLY A 75 4.96 5.19 -12.16
N ALA A 76 4.85 4.12 -11.37
CA ALA A 76 3.58 3.47 -11.05
C ALA A 76 3.40 3.18 -9.55
N ALA A 77 4.26 3.73 -8.70
CA ALA A 77 4.13 3.66 -7.25
C ALA A 77 4.35 5.03 -6.60
N TYR A 78 3.79 5.19 -5.40
CA TYR A 78 4.03 6.31 -4.51
C TYR A 78 4.31 5.80 -3.09
N ARG A 79 5.32 6.34 -2.41
CA ARG A 79 5.72 5.91 -1.07
C ARG A 79 5.63 7.07 -0.09
N ASN A 80 5.09 6.78 1.10
CA ASN A 80 5.29 7.61 2.29
C ASN A 80 5.57 6.70 3.50
N GLY A 81 6.75 6.86 4.11
CA GLY A 81 7.20 6.00 5.20
C GLY A 81 7.24 4.53 4.79
N THR A 82 6.60 3.68 5.60
CA THR A 82 6.51 2.22 5.36
C THR A 82 5.43 1.83 4.36
N VAL A 83 4.60 2.78 3.90
CA VAL A 83 3.47 2.50 3.01
C VAL A 83 3.82 2.81 1.56
N VAL A 84 3.50 1.88 0.67
CA VAL A 84 3.60 2.05 -0.78
C VAL A 84 2.24 1.84 -1.42
N LEU A 85 1.81 2.82 -2.21
CA LEU A 85 0.68 2.69 -3.13
C LEU A 85 1.21 2.16 -4.46
N ASN A 86 0.65 1.07 -4.97
CA ASN A 86 0.98 0.53 -6.28
C ASN A 86 -0.21 0.66 -7.23
N TYR A 87 0.02 1.27 -8.39
CA TYR A 87 -0.99 1.55 -9.42
C TYR A 87 -0.96 0.56 -10.59
N LEU A 88 -0.05 -0.42 -10.61
CA LEU A 88 0.00 -1.49 -11.61
C LEU A 88 -1.02 -2.60 -11.30
N GLU A 89 -1.12 -2.99 -10.02
CA GLU A 89 -2.00 -4.08 -9.60
C GLU A 89 -3.48 -3.67 -9.54
N ALA A 90 -3.74 -2.44 -9.08
CA ALA A 90 -5.06 -1.84 -9.09
C ALA A 90 -4.96 -0.50 -9.84
N PRO A 91 -5.45 -0.41 -11.08
CA PRO A 91 -5.22 0.75 -11.93
C PRO A 91 -5.99 1.96 -11.42
N THR A 92 -5.33 2.78 -10.59
CA THR A 92 -5.81 4.12 -10.26
C THR A 92 -5.68 5.00 -11.50
N PRO A 93 -6.76 5.66 -11.96
CA PRO A 93 -6.67 6.64 -13.04
C PRO A 93 -5.59 7.68 -12.74
N PRO A 94 -4.70 8.03 -13.69
CA PRO A 94 -3.60 8.96 -13.43
C PRO A 94 -4.03 10.30 -12.81
N ALA A 95 -5.20 10.81 -13.20
CA ALA A 95 -5.77 12.04 -12.66
C ALA A 95 -6.21 11.94 -11.18
N ASP A 96 -6.51 10.74 -10.70
CA ASP A 96 -6.92 10.51 -9.31
C ASP A 96 -5.74 10.24 -8.38
N ARG A 97 -4.59 9.77 -8.89
CA ARG A 97 -3.40 9.41 -8.08
C ARG A 97 -2.99 10.50 -7.08
N PRO A 98 -2.86 11.80 -7.47
CA PRO A 98 -2.45 12.85 -6.52
C PRO A 98 -3.40 13.01 -5.33
N ARG A 99 -4.67 12.60 -5.46
CA ARG A 99 -5.64 12.68 -4.36
C ARG A 99 -5.40 11.57 -3.33
N TYR A 100 -5.04 10.35 -3.75
CA TYR A 100 -4.66 9.27 -2.84
C TYR A 100 -3.36 9.60 -2.11
N GLU A 101 -2.36 10.07 -2.86
CA GLU A 101 -1.04 10.47 -2.32
C GLU A 101 -1.20 11.52 -1.24
N LYS A 102 -1.99 12.57 -1.51
CA LYS A 102 -2.31 13.63 -0.54
C LYS A 102 -3.00 13.13 0.74
N VAL A 103 -3.80 12.07 0.65
CA VAL A 103 -4.45 11.48 1.85
C VAL A 103 -3.42 10.69 2.65
N LEU A 104 -2.57 9.92 1.97
CA LEU A 104 -1.49 9.19 2.63
C LEU A 104 -0.53 10.15 3.35
N ASP A 105 -0.20 11.29 2.75
CA ASP A 105 0.64 12.34 3.36
C ASP A 105 0.09 12.93 4.66
N LYS A 106 -1.21 12.79 4.92
CA LYS A 106 -1.86 13.30 6.13
C LYS A 106 -2.06 12.25 7.22
N LEU A 107 -1.73 10.99 6.94
CA LEU A 107 -1.88 9.88 7.88
C LEU A 107 -0.66 9.69 8.79
N ARG A 108 0.38 10.51 8.61
CA ARG A 108 1.63 10.45 9.34
C ARG A 108 1.78 11.64 10.28
#